data_AF-A0A3A9K793-F1
#
_entry.id   AF-A0A3A9K793-F1
#
_cell.length_a   1.000
_cell.length_b   1.000
_cell.length_c   1.000
_cell.angle_alpha   90.00
_cell.angle_beta   90.00
_cell.angle_gamma   90.00
#
_symmetry.space_group_name_H-M   'P 1'
#
loop_
_entity.id
_entity.type
_entity.pdbx_description
1 polymer ?
#
loop_
_entity_poly.entity_id
_entity_poly.type
_entity_poly.pdbx_seq_one_letter_code
_entity_poly.pdbx_strand_id
1 'polypeptide(L)'
;MMKGTNLKKLAVGIISAAVVLLIIILYSNNTDINTDNNSADSTTDSNEVSNEHEQNDDLPESEEESQAKDGSVENNETTDIGEKEAENENSENKGSLEEEDSVSEPNAEEVMAEYKETFLEIQNQAKENEGNLPDFESKQALTSHFKTIMSDDLANWYTDAYFKEEDGNVSLLPQDGPTWLKETEPYELEKVNDEEYHVIQEWDNELLGHRFMIYVLTYNGEKWIVEEIQSEIVEEE
;
A
#
# COMPACT_ATOMS: atom_id res chain seq x y z
N MET A 1 22.39 23.33 -13.92
CA MET A 1 20.94 23.58 -13.97
C MET A 1 20.23 22.28 -14.26
N MET A 2 19.75 21.59 -13.22
CA MET A 2 19.01 20.34 -13.34
C MET A 2 17.50 20.63 -13.42
N LYS A 3 16.88 19.95 -14.38
CA LYS A 3 15.56 19.32 -14.40
C LYS A 3 14.36 20.13 -13.88
N GLY A 4 13.65 20.73 -14.82
CA GLY A 4 12.20 20.91 -14.71
C GLY A 4 11.51 19.64 -15.22
N THR A 5 11.04 18.79 -14.32
CA THR A 5 10.11 17.71 -14.63
C THR A 5 8.71 18.31 -14.76
N ASN A 6 8.20 18.29 -15.99
CA ASN A 6 6.82 18.67 -16.29
C ASN A 6 5.91 17.51 -15.85
N LEU A 7 5.16 17.71 -14.77
CA LEU A 7 4.11 16.80 -14.35
C LEU A 7 3.00 16.83 -15.42
N LYS A 8 2.91 15.77 -16.22
CA LYS A 8 1.80 15.58 -17.17
C LYS A 8 0.60 15.09 -16.38
N LYS A 9 -0.25 16.02 -15.90
CA LYS A 9 -1.65 15.68 -15.59
C LYS A 9 -2.33 15.36 -16.92
N LEU A 10 -2.36 14.09 -17.29
CA LEU A 10 -3.14 13.60 -18.41
C LEU A 10 -4.61 13.64 -17.98
N ALA A 11 -5.41 14.41 -18.71
CA ALA A 11 -6.85 14.38 -18.58
C ALA A 11 -7.33 12.96 -18.88
N VAL A 12 -7.77 12.27 -17.84
CA VAL A 12 -8.34 10.92 -17.89
C VAL A 12 -9.55 10.96 -18.82
N GLY A 13 -9.55 10.04 -19.79
CA GLY A 13 -10.72 9.79 -20.62
C GLY A 13 -11.86 9.36 -19.73
N ILE A 14 -13.03 9.97 -19.92
CA ILE A 14 -14.25 9.71 -19.15
C ILE A 14 -14.65 8.24 -19.40
N ILE A 15 -14.09 7.30 -18.64
CA ILE A 15 -14.80 6.07 -18.30
C ILE A 15 -15.97 6.59 -17.48
N SER A 16 -17.16 6.42 -18.03
CA SER A 16 -18.38 6.97 -17.47
C SER A 16 -18.51 6.50 -16.02
N ALA A 17 -18.44 7.43 -15.05
CA ALA A 17 -18.69 7.20 -13.62
C ALA A 17 -19.98 6.40 -13.35
N ALA A 18 -20.90 6.34 -14.31
CA ALA A 18 -22.10 5.51 -14.25
C ALA A 18 -21.84 3.99 -14.26
N VAL A 19 -20.70 3.51 -14.76
CA VAL A 19 -20.35 2.07 -14.70
C VAL A 19 -19.83 1.72 -13.30
N VAL A 20 -18.97 2.55 -12.73
CA VAL A 20 -18.41 2.31 -11.38
C VAL A 20 -19.47 2.47 -10.28
N LEU A 21 -20.35 3.48 -10.38
CA LEU A 21 -21.48 3.66 -9.42
C LEU A 21 -22.50 2.51 -9.42
N LEU A 22 -22.65 1.78 -10.53
CA LEU A 22 -23.57 0.62 -10.59
C LEU A 22 -22.99 -0.60 -9.86
N ILE A 23 -21.67 -0.69 -9.75
CA ILE A 23 -20.96 -1.82 -9.15
C ILE A 23 -21.03 -1.73 -7.61
N ILE A 24 -20.86 -0.53 -7.04
CA ILE A 24 -20.90 -0.31 -5.58
C ILE A 24 -22.27 -0.67 -4.95
N ILE A 25 -23.38 -0.39 -5.65
CA ILE A 25 -24.76 -0.68 -5.15
C ILE A 25 -25.02 -2.19 -5.00
N LEU A 26 -24.31 -3.05 -5.73
CA LEU A 26 -24.54 -4.50 -5.69
C LEU A 26 -23.93 -5.16 -4.44
N TYR A 27 -22.86 -4.62 -3.87
CA TYR A 27 -22.16 -5.24 -2.73
C TYR A 27 -22.74 -4.85 -1.35
N SER A 28 -23.45 -3.73 -1.23
CA SER A 28 -23.98 -3.26 0.06
C SER A 28 -25.16 -4.10 0.63
N ASN A 29 -25.70 -5.06 -0.13
CA ASN A 29 -26.90 -5.80 0.23
C ASN A 29 -26.67 -7.29 0.58
N ASN A 30 -25.41 -7.74 0.73
CA ASN A 30 -25.11 -9.18 0.84
C ASN A 30 -24.40 -9.60 2.14
N THR A 31 -24.65 -8.91 3.26
CA THR A 31 -24.25 -9.37 4.60
C THR A 31 -25.44 -9.95 5.34
N ASP A 32 -25.84 -11.16 4.94
CA ASP A 32 -26.58 -12.04 5.83
C ASP A 32 -26.36 -13.50 5.39
N ILE A 33 -26.04 -14.35 6.38
CA ILE A 33 -26.28 -15.81 6.49
C ILE A 33 -25.04 -16.67 6.81
N ASN A 34 -25.13 -17.24 8.03
CA ASN A 34 -24.65 -18.53 8.55
C ASN A 34 -23.20 -18.72 9.01
N THR A 35 -23.02 -18.35 10.28
CA THR A 35 -22.40 -19.22 11.28
C THR A 35 -23.26 -20.48 11.53
N ASP A 36 -22.70 -21.66 11.23
CA ASP A 36 -22.94 -22.86 12.04
C ASP A 36 -21.91 -23.97 11.71
N ASN A 37 -21.05 -24.24 12.71
CA ASN A 37 -20.64 -25.55 13.23
C ASN A 37 -20.55 -26.77 12.27
N ASN A 38 -19.39 -27.45 12.24
CA ASN A 38 -19.15 -28.68 13.04
C ASN A 38 -18.15 -29.67 12.38
N SER A 39 -17.09 -30.00 13.14
CA SER A 39 -16.57 -31.34 13.48
C SER A 39 -16.05 -32.36 12.44
N ALA A 40 -14.97 -33.00 12.89
CA ALA A 40 -14.47 -34.36 12.64
C ALA A 40 -13.52 -34.52 11.44
N ASP A 41 -12.22 -34.66 11.69
CA ASP A 41 -11.54 -35.92 12.04
C ASP A 41 -11.21 -36.77 10.81
N SER A 42 -9.93 -36.85 10.49
CA SER A 42 -9.35 -37.93 9.68
C SER A 42 -7.82 -37.81 9.69
N THR A 43 -7.21 -38.47 10.67
CA THR A 43 -5.84 -38.97 10.61
C THR A 43 -5.60 -39.80 9.36
N THR A 44 -4.47 -39.61 8.65
CA THR A 44 -3.77 -40.70 7.97
C THR A 44 -2.27 -40.39 7.88
N ASP A 45 -1.54 -41.48 8.08
CA ASP A 45 -0.17 -41.67 8.52
C ASP A 45 0.78 -41.88 7.32
N SER A 46 2.05 -41.48 7.51
CA SER A 46 3.29 -41.99 6.89
C SER A 46 3.46 -41.96 5.35
N ASN A 47 4.50 -41.26 4.87
CA ASN A 47 5.70 -41.96 4.41
C ASN A 47 6.94 -41.06 4.21
N GLU A 48 8.04 -41.54 4.76
CA GLU A 48 9.44 -41.14 4.64
C GLU A 48 9.99 -41.47 3.23
N VAL A 49 10.94 -40.69 2.71
CA VAL A 49 12.18 -41.16 2.04
C VAL A 49 13.03 -39.94 1.62
N SER A 50 14.26 -39.96 2.13
CA SER A 50 15.41 -39.12 1.83
C SER A 50 15.83 -39.14 0.36
N ASN A 51 16.40 -38.04 -0.14
CA ASN A 51 17.56 -38.19 -1.02
C ASN A 51 18.46 -36.95 -0.99
N GLU A 52 19.72 -37.18 -0.60
CA GLU A 52 20.84 -36.26 -0.71
C GLU A 52 21.24 -36.12 -2.19
N HIS A 53 21.56 -34.91 -2.65
CA HIS A 53 22.59 -34.76 -3.67
C HIS A 53 23.38 -33.46 -3.47
N GLU A 54 24.68 -33.69 -3.39
CA GLU A 54 25.80 -32.79 -3.23
C GLU A 54 26.23 -32.16 -4.57
N GLN A 55 27.04 -31.11 -4.45
CA GLN A 55 28.07 -30.62 -5.38
C GLN A 55 27.73 -29.46 -6.35
N ASN A 56 28.36 -28.33 -5.98
CA ASN A 56 29.28 -27.48 -6.75
C ASN A 56 28.76 -26.78 -8.01
N ASP A 57 28.95 -25.45 -8.08
CA ASP A 57 30.05 -24.90 -8.86
C ASP A 57 30.19 -23.37 -8.69
N ASP A 58 31.45 -22.97 -8.63
CA ASP A 58 32.00 -21.61 -8.64
C ASP A 58 31.41 -20.72 -9.74
N LEU A 59 31.12 -19.45 -9.42
CA LEU A 59 31.18 -18.37 -10.40
C LEU A 59 31.69 -17.06 -9.78
N PRO A 60 32.34 -16.21 -10.61
CA PRO A 60 33.40 -15.33 -10.18
C PRO A 60 32.95 -13.93 -9.80
N GLU A 61 33.77 -13.39 -8.90
CA GLU A 61 33.92 -12.01 -8.46
C GLU A 61 34.21 -11.07 -9.65
N SER A 62 33.40 -10.01 -9.81
CA SER A 62 33.65 -8.90 -10.73
C SER A 62 33.68 -7.56 -9.97
N GLU A 63 34.90 -7.05 -9.85
CA GLU A 63 35.36 -5.69 -10.21
C GLU A 63 34.64 -4.43 -9.69
N GLU A 64 35.48 -3.58 -9.07
CA GLU A 64 35.59 -2.13 -9.26
C GLU A 64 34.44 -1.23 -8.74
N GLU A 65 34.61 0.00 -8.28
CA GLU A 65 35.74 0.93 -8.24
C GLU A 65 35.45 1.95 -7.14
N SER A 66 36.45 2.29 -6.33
CA SER A 66 36.38 3.42 -5.41
C SER A 66 36.75 4.71 -6.14
N GLN A 67 35.92 5.75 -6.07
CA GLN A 67 36.37 7.12 -6.29
C GLN A 67 35.93 8.04 -5.15
N ALA A 68 36.92 8.78 -4.67
CA ALA A 68 36.85 9.71 -3.57
C ALA A 68 36.81 11.15 -4.09
N LYS A 69 36.23 11.99 -3.23
CA LYS A 69 36.73 13.32 -2.80
C LYS A 69 36.55 14.57 -3.69
N ASP A 70 36.24 15.63 -2.94
CA ASP A 70 36.62 17.05 -3.10
C ASP A 70 35.71 17.89 -4.00
N GLY A 71 35.21 19.07 -3.63
CA GLY A 71 35.37 19.91 -2.45
C GLY A 71 34.85 21.32 -2.75
N SER A 72 34.57 22.09 -1.70
CA SER A 72 34.64 23.57 -1.62
C SER A 72 33.70 24.43 -2.50
N VAL A 73 33.27 25.66 -2.17
CA VAL A 73 33.24 26.53 -0.98
C VAL A 73 32.58 27.86 -1.45
N GLU A 74 31.87 28.54 -0.53
CA GLU A 74 31.63 30.00 -0.39
C GLU A 74 30.73 30.87 -1.31
N ASN A 75 29.90 31.64 -0.57
CA ASN A 75 29.67 33.10 -0.64
C ASN A 75 28.71 33.67 -1.72
N ASN A 76 27.89 34.70 -1.48
CA ASN A 76 27.52 35.54 -0.34
C ASN A 76 26.47 36.57 -0.86
N GLU A 77 25.54 37.06 0.00
CA GLU A 77 24.86 38.38 -0.04
C GLU A 77 23.97 38.75 -1.28
N THR A 78 22.84 39.49 -1.26
CA THR A 78 22.25 40.52 -0.38
C THR A 78 20.80 40.83 -0.83
N THR A 79 19.92 41.05 0.16
CA THR A 79 18.82 42.04 0.32
C THR A 79 18.11 42.70 -0.89
N ASP A 80 16.77 42.69 -0.91
CA ASP A 80 15.98 43.94 -0.99
C ASP A 80 14.56 43.81 -0.42
N ILE A 81 14.15 44.86 0.28
CA ILE A 81 12.92 45.07 1.05
C ILE A 81 11.93 45.82 0.15
N GLY A 82 10.66 45.41 0.15
CA GLY A 82 9.61 46.07 -0.63
C GLY A 82 8.25 46.01 0.06
N GLU A 83 8.14 46.70 1.18
CA GLU A 83 6.92 47.01 1.91
C GLU A 83 6.00 47.92 1.07
N LYS A 84 4.71 47.59 1.00
CA LYS A 84 3.63 48.58 0.82
C LYS A 84 2.26 48.03 1.24
N GLU A 85 1.82 48.53 2.37
CA GLU A 85 0.45 48.53 2.88
C GLU A 85 -0.51 49.28 1.94
N ALA A 86 -1.78 48.86 1.91
CA ALA A 86 -2.93 49.75 2.01
C ALA A 86 -4.22 48.94 2.28
N GLU A 87 -4.87 49.32 3.38
CA GLU A 87 -6.15 48.89 3.91
C GLU A 87 -7.31 49.04 2.90
N ASN A 88 -8.33 48.19 3.03
CA ASN A 88 -9.71 48.63 2.86
C ASN A 88 -10.68 47.73 3.64
N GLU A 89 -11.26 48.27 4.72
CA GLU A 89 -12.39 47.72 5.44
C GLU A 89 -13.67 47.87 4.62
N ASN A 90 -14.49 46.81 4.52
CA ASN A 90 -15.93 47.01 4.66
C ASN A 90 -16.65 45.76 5.20
N SER A 91 -17.59 46.06 6.07
CA SER A 91 -18.38 45.25 6.99
C SER A 91 -19.43 44.33 6.34
N GLU A 92 -19.86 43.36 7.15
CA GLU A 92 -21.15 42.65 7.13
C GLU A 92 -21.38 41.54 6.07
N ASN A 93 -21.23 40.28 6.48
CA ASN A 93 -22.41 39.44 6.72
C ASN A 93 -22.08 38.24 7.62
N LYS A 94 -22.88 38.10 8.67
CA LYS A 94 -22.85 37.05 9.69
C LYS A 94 -23.62 35.84 9.16
N GLY A 95 -22.92 34.97 8.47
CA GLY A 95 -23.32 33.58 8.23
C GLY A 95 -22.16 32.70 8.66
N SER A 96 -22.08 32.41 9.97
CA SER A 96 -21.22 31.34 10.47
C SER A 96 -21.82 30.04 9.97
N LEU A 97 -21.50 29.70 8.71
CA LEU A 97 -21.47 28.32 8.27
C LEU A 97 -20.45 27.67 9.20
N GLU A 98 -20.92 26.73 10.01
CA GLU A 98 -20.06 25.77 10.66
C GLU A 98 -19.21 25.18 9.53
N GLU A 99 -17.93 25.52 9.48
CA GLU A 99 -16.97 24.75 8.71
C GLU A 99 -17.01 23.38 9.37
N GLU A 100 -17.83 22.49 8.84
CA GLU A 100 -17.77 21.07 9.18
C GLU A 100 -16.30 20.68 8.98
N ASP A 101 -15.69 20.13 10.03
CA ASP A 101 -14.32 19.63 10.03
C ASP A 101 -14.21 18.50 8.99
N SER A 102 -14.16 18.85 7.71
CA SER A 102 -14.10 17.90 6.62
C SER A 102 -12.70 17.32 6.56
N VAL A 103 -12.60 15.99 6.59
CA VAL A 103 -11.33 15.28 6.43
C VAL A 103 -10.70 15.67 5.09
N SER A 104 -9.40 15.98 5.09
CA SER A 104 -8.68 16.32 3.86
C SER A 104 -8.53 15.09 2.96
N GLU A 105 -8.69 15.28 1.65
CA GLU A 105 -8.44 14.26 0.62
C GLU A 105 -7.08 13.55 0.82
N PRO A 106 -7.00 12.22 0.67
CA PRO A 106 -5.75 11.49 0.85
C PRO A 106 -4.71 11.85 -0.21
N ASN A 107 -3.45 11.90 0.21
CA ASN A 107 -2.35 11.76 -0.72
C ASN A 107 -2.16 10.27 -1.05
N ALA A 108 -2.85 9.79 -2.08
CA ALA A 108 -2.86 8.36 -2.43
C ALA A 108 -1.46 7.77 -2.65
N GLU A 109 -0.53 8.51 -3.26
CA GLU A 109 0.85 8.06 -3.47
C GLU A 109 1.57 7.81 -2.14
N GLU A 110 1.38 8.70 -1.16
CA GLU A 110 1.99 8.59 0.15
C GLU A 110 1.42 7.43 0.96
N VAL A 111 0.09 7.27 0.98
CA VAL A 111 -0.58 6.15 1.66
C VAL A 111 -0.14 4.82 1.06
N MET A 112 -0.11 4.71 -0.27
CA MET A 112 0.28 3.48 -0.96
C MET A 112 1.78 3.19 -0.86
N ALA A 113 2.63 4.23 -0.79
CA ALA A 113 4.05 4.07 -0.51
C ALA A 113 4.27 3.54 0.92
N GLU A 114 3.67 4.16 1.94
CA GLU A 114 3.78 3.72 3.34
C GLU A 114 3.31 2.26 3.50
N TYR A 115 2.17 1.93 2.87
CA TYR A 115 1.62 0.58 2.84
C TYR A 115 2.59 -0.46 2.29
N LYS A 116 3.20 -0.18 1.13
CA LYS A 116 4.17 -1.05 0.47
C LYS A 116 5.48 -1.16 1.24
N GLU A 117 6.02 -0.02 1.68
CA GLU A 117 7.30 0.05 2.37
C GLU A 117 7.27 -0.72 3.69
N THR A 118 6.19 -0.61 4.47
CA THR A 118 6.01 -1.36 5.72
C THR A 118 6.18 -2.87 5.52
N PHE A 119 5.55 -3.44 4.47
CA PHE A 119 5.70 -4.86 4.18
C PHE A 119 7.11 -5.21 3.68
N LEU A 120 7.71 -4.36 2.84
CA LEU A 120 9.05 -4.60 2.31
C LEU A 120 10.12 -4.54 3.40
N GLU A 121 9.97 -3.67 4.40
CA GLU A 121 10.86 -3.62 5.57
C GLU A 121 10.84 -4.96 6.33
N ILE A 122 9.65 -5.50 6.61
CA ILE A 122 9.50 -6.82 7.24
C ILE A 122 10.10 -7.92 6.36
N GLN A 123 9.87 -7.88 5.06
CA GLN A 123 10.46 -8.86 4.14
C GLN A 123 11.99 -8.79 4.13
N ASN A 124 12.57 -7.59 4.16
CA ASN A 124 14.02 -7.40 4.19
C ASN A 124 14.62 -7.88 5.51
N GLN A 125 13.96 -7.60 6.63
CA GLN A 125 14.31 -8.17 7.92
C GLN A 125 14.32 -9.70 7.85
N ALA A 126 13.28 -10.33 7.30
CA ALA A 126 13.22 -11.77 7.14
C ALA A 126 14.40 -12.29 6.31
N LYS A 127 14.73 -11.64 5.18
CA LYS A 127 15.88 -12.04 4.34
C LYS A 127 17.21 -11.99 5.09
N GLU A 128 17.41 -10.97 5.92
CA GLU A 128 18.62 -10.80 6.74
C GLU A 128 18.71 -11.84 7.89
N ASN A 129 17.59 -12.44 8.28
CA ASN A 129 17.46 -13.34 9.42
C ASN A 129 16.97 -14.75 9.04
N GLU A 130 17.34 -15.23 7.84
CA GLU A 130 17.04 -16.58 7.36
C GLU A 130 15.53 -16.93 7.39
N GLY A 131 14.68 -15.94 7.10
CA GLY A 131 13.23 -16.03 7.11
C GLY A 131 12.57 -15.66 8.45
N ASN A 132 13.34 -15.50 9.53
CA ASN A 132 12.80 -15.18 10.86
C ASN A 132 12.60 -13.68 11.07
N LEU A 133 11.70 -13.32 11.99
CA LEU A 133 11.38 -11.96 12.34
C LEU A 133 11.69 -11.70 13.83
N PRO A 134 12.96 -11.44 14.19
CA PRO A 134 13.38 -11.35 15.59
C PRO A 134 12.78 -10.17 16.35
N ASP A 135 12.29 -9.12 15.67
CA ASP A 135 11.65 -7.97 16.31
C ASP A 135 10.19 -8.23 16.72
N PHE A 136 9.63 -9.38 16.34
CA PHE A 136 8.24 -9.73 16.61
C PHE A 136 8.15 -11.01 17.45
N GLU A 137 7.67 -10.85 18.69
CA GLU A 137 7.51 -11.97 19.64
C GLU A 137 6.33 -12.90 19.32
N SER A 138 5.42 -12.47 18.45
CA SER A 138 4.25 -13.26 18.02
C SER A 138 3.62 -12.68 16.74
N LYS A 139 2.80 -13.47 16.06
CA LYS A 139 1.97 -12.99 14.94
C LYS A 139 1.08 -11.83 15.37
N GLN A 140 0.56 -11.85 16.60
CA GLN A 140 -0.26 -10.75 17.11
C GLN A 140 0.50 -9.42 17.19
N ALA A 141 1.79 -9.45 17.56
CA ALA A 141 2.63 -8.26 17.56
C ALA A 141 2.84 -7.72 16.13
N LEU A 142 3.07 -8.62 15.17
CA LEU A 142 3.19 -8.29 13.75
C LEU A 142 1.89 -7.71 13.18
N THR A 143 0.75 -8.33 13.46
CA THR A 143 -0.57 -7.80 13.10
C THR A 143 -0.77 -6.39 13.65
N SER A 144 -0.41 -6.16 14.92
CA SER A 144 -0.54 -4.84 15.54
C SER A 144 0.33 -3.78 14.85
N HIS A 145 1.49 -4.18 14.34
CA HIS A 145 2.34 -3.31 13.54
C HIS A 145 1.69 -2.98 12.19
N PHE A 146 1.14 -3.97 11.47
CA PHE A 146 0.41 -3.71 10.22
C PHE A 146 -0.83 -2.82 10.41
N LYS A 147 -1.54 -2.94 11.53
CA LYS A 147 -2.70 -2.07 11.86
C LYS A 147 -2.39 -0.58 11.91
N THR A 148 -1.10 -0.21 11.92
CA THR A 148 -0.70 1.19 11.82
C THR A 148 -0.90 1.77 10.42
N ILE A 149 -0.99 0.94 9.38
CA ILE A 149 -1.07 1.36 7.97
C ILE A 149 -2.23 0.71 7.18
N MET A 150 -2.92 -0.25 7.78
CA MET A 150 -4.08 -0.92 7.19
C MET A 150 -5.13 -1.27 8.26
N SER A 151 -6.33 -1.67 7.81
CA SER A 151 -7.42 -2.12 8.68
C SER A 151 -7.04 -3.36 9.51
N ASP A 152 -7.83 -3.62 10.56
CA ASP A 152 -7.68 -4.84 11.37
C ASP A 152 -7.84 -6.10 10.52
N ASP A 153 -8.88 -6.14 9.69
CA ASP A 153 -9.19 -7.31 8.86
C ASP A 153 -8.09 -7.55 7.82
N LEU A 154 -7.60 -6.48 7.17
CA LEU A 154 -6.50 -6.60 6.22
C LEU A 154 -5.20 -7.01 6.92
N ALA A 155 -4.88 -6.44 8.08
CA ALA A 155 -3.70 -6.81 8.86
C ALA A 155 -3.72 -8.29 9.29
N ASN A 156 -4.87 -8.79 9.72
CA ASN A 156 -5.06 -10.20 10.07
C ASN A 156 -4.85 -11.09 8.84
N TRP A 157 -5.50 -10.77 7.71
CA TRP A 157 -5.33 -11.52 6.47
C TRP A 157 -3.87 -11.55 6.01
N TYR A 158 -3.17 -10.42 6.03
CA TYR A 158 -1.75 -10.33 5.70
C TYR A 158 -0.90 -11.21 6.61
N THR A 159 -1.12 -11.11 7.92
CA THR A 159 -0.36 -11.87 8.91
C THR A 159 -0.59 -13.37 8.76
N ASP A 160 -1.81 -13.77 8.41
CA ASP A 160 -2.19 -15.17 8.18
C ASP A 160 -1.72 -15.72 6.85
N ALA A 161 -1.78 -14.93 5.79
CA ALA A 161 -1.37 -15.35 4.46
C ALA A 161 0.15 -15.51 4.37
N TYR A 162 0.93 -14.58 4.95
CA TYR A 162 2.37 -14.47 4.70
C TYR A 162 3.27 -14.95 5.84
N PHE A 163 2.74 -15.17 7.04
CA PHE A 163 3.58 -15.46 8.19
C PHE A 163 3.08 -16.67 8.98
N LYS A 164 4.04 -17.42 9.51
CA LYS A 164 3.79 -18.53 10.43
C LYS A 164 4.45 -18.26 11.77
N GLU A 165 3.85 -18.81 12.82
CA GLU A 165 4.39 -18.80 14.18
C GLU A 165 4.61 -20.24 14.63
N GLU A 166 5.84 -20.59 14.97
CA GLU A 166 6.23 -21.92 15.45
C GLU A 166 7.13 -21.75 16.68
N ASP A 167 6.75 -22.40 17.78
CA ASP A 167 7.47 -22.34 19.07
C ASP A 167 7.78 -20.90 19.55
N GLY A 168 6.87 -19.97 19.29
CA GLY A 168 7.00 -18.55 19.63
C GLY A 168 7.93 -17.75 18.72
N ASN A 169 8.35 -18.32 17.58
CA ASN A 169 9.13 -17.63 16.56
C ASN A 169 8.25 -17.32 15.36
N VAL A 170 8.25 -16.05 14.92
CA VAL A 170 7.54 -15.62 13.71
C VAL A 170 8.48 -15.69 12.51
N SER A 171 8.01 -16.25 11.41
CA SER A 171 8.78 -16.33 10.16
C SER A 171 7.91 -16.03 8.94
N LEU A 172 8.56 -15.49 7.91
CA LEU A 172 7.95 -15.22 6.60
C LEU A 172 7.87 -16.53 5.80
N LEU A 173 6.70 -16.79 5.20
CA LEU A 173 6.51 -17.91 4.28
C LEU A 173 7.18 -17.61 2.93
N PRO A 174 7.90 -18.59 2.33
CA PRO A 174 8.56 -18.42 1.04
C PRO A 174 7.53 -18.48 -0.10
N GLN A 175 6.90 -17.34 -0.38
CA GLN A 175 5.93 -17.18 -1.46
C GLN A 175 6.01 -15.77 -2.07
N ASP A 176 5.34 -15.59 -3.21
CA ASP A 176 5.26 -14.30 -3.88
C ASP A 176 4.54 -13.26 -3.01
N GLY A 177 5.07 -12.04 -3.00
CA GLY A 177 4.49 -10.94 -2.25
C GLY A 177 3.14 -10.46 -2.82
N PRO A 178 2.48 -9.53 -2.11
CA PRO A 178 1.28 -8.88 -2.60
C PRO A 178 1.50 -8.15 -3.93
N THR A 179 0.39 -7.89 -4.62
CA THR A 179 0.37 -6.95 -5.76
C THR A 179 0.32 -5.52 -5.20
N TRP A 180 1.20 -4.65 -5.70
CA TRP A 180 1.34 -3.26 -5.24
C TRP A 180 0.88 -2.29 -6.31
N LEU A 181 0.41 -1.09 -5.93
CA LEU A 181 0.21 -0.01 -6.88
C LEU A 181 1.52 0.27 -7.64
N LYS A 182 1.45 0.33 -8.97
CA LYS A 182 2.59 0.71 -9.80
C LYS A 182 2.66 2.23 -9.89
N GLU A 183 3.54 2.82 -9.09
CA GLU A 183 3.77 4.27 -8.99
C GLU A 183 4.12 4.94 -10.34
N THR A 184 4.67 4.19 -11.30
CA THR A 184 5.05 4.70 -12.63
C THR A 184 3.92 4.62 -13.65
N GLU A 185 2.83 3.94 -13.33
CA GLU A 185 1.65 3.78 -14.20
C GLU A 185 0.51 4.68 -13.69
N PRO A 186 -0.36 5.17 -14.58
CA PRO A 186 -1.50 5.97 -14.15
C PRO A 186 -2.44 5.16 -13.26
N TYR A 187 -3.14 5.87 -12.37
CA TYR A 187 -4.26 5.36 -11.57
C TYR A 187 -5.37 6.42 -11.56
N GLU A 188 -6.59 6.00 -11.25
CA GLU A 188 -7.73 6.86 -10.98
C GLU A 188 -7.97 6.94 -9.47
N LEU A 189 -8.25 8.14 -8.97
CA LEU A 189 -8.64 8.36 -7.58
C LEU A 189 -10.11 8.78 -7.57
N GLU A 190 -10.97 7.91 -7.02
CA GLU A 190 -12.41 8.15 -6.92
C GLU A 190 -12.77 8.49 -5.47
N LYS A 191 -13.51 9.59 -5.27
CA LYS A 191 -14.07 9.94 -3.97
C LYS A 191 -15.42 9.24 -3.78
N VAL A 192 -15.53 8.36 -2.79
CA VAL A 192 -16.79 7.71 -2.43
C VAL A 192 -17.56 8.57 -1.44
N ASN A 193 -16.89 9.02 -0.37
CA ASN A 193 -17.40 9.95 0.61
C ASN A 193 -16.24 10.75 1.25
N ASP A 194 -16.48 11.51 2.32
CA ASP A 194 -15.44 12.34 2.95
C ASP A 194 -14.35 11.53 3.67
N GLU A 195 -14.65 10.29 4.05
CA GLU A 195 -13.77 9.39 4.79
C GLU A 195 -13.34 8.17 3.97
N GLU A 196 -13.71 8.09 2.68
CA GLU A 196 -13.42 6.95 1.81
C GLU A 196 -13.10 7.36 0.37
N TYR A 197 -11.98 6.85 -0.14
CA TYR A 197 -11.51 7.02 -1.51
C TYR A 197 -11.03 5.70 -2.09
N HIS A 198 -11.21 5.50 -3.39
CA HIS A 198 -10.72 4.31 -4.11
C HIS A 198 -9.57 4.69 -5.04
N VAL A 199 -8.46 3.96 -4.95
CA VAL A 199 -7.36 4.03 -5.91
C VAL A 199 -7.51 2.87 -6.89
N ILE A 200 -7.83 3.19 -8.13
CA ILE A 200 -8.16 2.21 -9.18
C ILE A 200 -7.02 2.19 -10.20
N GLN A 201 -6.42 1.02 -10.41
CA GLN A 201 -5.38 0.82 -11.42
C GLN A 201 -5.70 -0.35 -12.32
N GLU A 202 -5.58 -0.15 -13.63
CA GLU A 202 -5.70 -1.21 -14.63
C GLU A 202 -4.42 -2.06 -14.67
N TRP A 203 -4.60 -3.37 -14.68
CA TRP A 203 -3.54 -4.37 -14.79
C TRP A 203 -3.83 -5.26 -15.97
N ASP A 204 -2.91 -5.29 -16.93
CA ASP A 204 -2.95 -6.22 -18.04
C ASP A 204 -1.56 -6.85 -18.19
N ASN A 205 -1.46 -8.14 -17.85
CA ASN A 205 -0.25 -8.93 -18.03
C ASN A 205 -0.56 -10.42 -18.11
N GLU A 206 0.38 -11.20 -18.64
CA GLU A 206 0.20 -12.64 -18.85
C GLU A 206 -0.05 -13.45 -17.56
N LEU A 207 0.43 -12.98 -16.41
CA LEU A 207 0.33 -13.71 -15.14
C LEU A 207 -1.03 -13.52 -14.47
N LEU A 208 -1.53 -12.28 -14.42
CA LEU A 208 -2.76 -11.92 -13.72
C LEU A 208 -3.97 -11.76 -14.67
N GLY A 209 -3.74 -11.71 -15.97
CA GLY A 209 -4.75 -11.34 -16.97
C GLY A 209 -5.10 -9.85 -16.89
N HIS A 210 -6.15 -9.48 -17.63
CA HIS A 210 -6.71 -8.13 -17.61
C HIS A 210 -7.67 -7.96 -16.45
N ARG A 211 -7.36 -7.04 -15.52
CA ARG A 211 -8.16 -6.76 -14.32
C ARG A 211 -7.96 -5.33 -13.83
N PHE A 212 -8.89 -4.84 -13.02
CA PHE A 212 -8.68 -3.66 -12.19
C PHE A 212 -8.28 -4.08 -10.77
N MET A 213 -7.30 -3.38 -10.21
CA MET A 213 -6.96 -3.44 -8.79
C MET A 213 -7.54 -2.20 -8.13
N ILE A 214 -8.29 -2.38 -7.04
CA ILE A 214 -8.97 -1.31 -6.32
C ILE A 214 -8.46 -1.33 -4.88
N TYR A 215 -7.76 -0.28 -4.47
CA TYR A 215 -7.32 -0.09 -3.09
C TYR A 215 -8.28 0.88 -2.41
N VAL A 216 -8.98 0.41 -1.38
CA VAL A 216 -9.93 1.22 -0.60
C VAL A 216 -9.15 1.94 0.49
N LEU A 217 -9.15 3.27 0.45
CA LEU A 217 -8.52 4.12 1.47
C LEU A 217 -9.59 4.67 2.40
N THR A 218 -9.36 4.56 3.70
CA THR A 218 -10.26 5.08 4.74
C THR A 218 -9.51 5.96 5.73
N TYR A 219 -10.19 6.98 6.28
CA TYR A 219 -9.66 7.79 7.37
C TYR A 219 -10.01 7.17 8.72
N ASN A 220 -9.00 6.75 9.49
CA ASN A 220 -9.22 6.07 10.77
C ASN A 220 -9.39 7.02 11.98
N GLY A 221 -9.52 8.33 11.75
CA GLY A 221 -9.53 9.37 12.77
C GLY A 221 -8.17 10.01 13.05
N GLU A 222 -7.08 9.42 12.57
CA GLU A 222 -5.72 9.97 12.69
C GLU A 222 -5.08 10.19 11.31
N LYS A 223 -5.12 9.16 10.45
CA LYS A 223 -4.56 9.20 9.11
C LYS A 223 -5.36 8.31 8.15
N TRP A 224 -5.06 8.46 6.87
CA TRP A 224 -5.54 7.55 5.84
C TRP A 224 -4.78 6.23 5.89
N ILE A 225 -5.50 5.13 5.80
CA ILE A 225 -4.98 3.75 5.80
C ILE A 225 -5.62 2.96 4.66
N VAL A 226 -5.04 1.80 4.32
CA VAL A 226 -5.65 0.85 3.38
C VAL A 226 -6.67 -0.02 4.11
N GLU A 227 -7.95 0.11 3.78
CA GLU A 227 -9.02 -0.70 4.35
C GLU A 227 -9.04 -2.10 3.75
N GLU A 228 -9.02 -2.16 2.43
CA GLU A 228 -9.25 -3.38 1.66
C GLU A 228 -8.56 -3.29 0.29
N ILE A 229 -8.24 -4.45 -0.29
CA ILE A 229 -7.80 -4.59 -1.68
C ILE A 229 -8.75 -5.51 -2.41
N GLN A 230 -9.31 -5.02 -3.50
CA GLN A 230 -10.23 -5.76 -4.36
C GLN A 230 -9.62 -5.91 -5.76
N SER A 231 -10.10 -6.91 -6.50
CA SER A 231 -9.73 -7.08 -7.90
C SER A 231 -10.92 -7.49 -8.76
N GLU A 232 -11.08 -6.88 -9.92
CA GLU A 232 -12.16 -7.16 -10.87
C GLU A 232 -11.59 -7.60 -12.21
N ILE A 233 -11.98 -8.79 -12.69
CA ILE A 233 -11.54 -9.29 -14.00
C ILE A 233 -12.31 -8.55 -15.10
N VAL A 234 -11.60 -8.12 -16.13
CA VAL A 234 -12.21 -7.56 -17.34
C VAL A 234 -12.43 -8.71 -18.33
N GLU A 235 -13.70 -9.08 -18.56
CA GLU A 235 -14.04 -10.06 -19.59
C GLU A 235 -13.97 -9.39 -20.98
N GLU A 236 -13.21 -9.97 -21.91
CA GLU A 236 -13.26 -9.58 -23.32
C GLU A 236 -14.57 -10.10 -23.94
N GLU A 237 -15.45 -9.19 -24.38
CA GLU A 237 -16.67 -9.53 -25.14
C GLU A 237 -16.40 -9.95 -26.60
#